data_AF-A0A511HQ43-F1
#
_entry.id   AF-A0A511HQ43-F1
#
_cell.length_a   1.000
_cell.length_b   1.000
_cell.length_c   1.000
_cell.angle_alpha   90.00
_cell.angle_beta   90.00
_cell.angle_gamma   90.00
#
_symmetry.space_group_name_H-M   'P 1'
#
loop_
_entity.id
_entity.type
_entity.pdbx_description
1 polymer ?
#
loop_
_entity_poly.entity_id
_entity_poly.type
_entity_poly.pdbx_seq_one_letter_code
_entity_poly.pdbx_strand_id
1 'polypeptide(L)'
;MIVGVDFGAPQRTRDQRRKIIAVVAHSTGWHSYRIDATGMNARLLAGEPPGWSAKELVDELVARPARVVGFDFPFCVPHALLRDPKFASDIGYEHGAFLGWRSFNWWIAQRLPLTDPLDFTPFAPWRDRAERARLWTKRATDIAAGGQPPLKDKFQATFQMTLLGNALLSKLWASHQYRVLPFPGGRGAGEIIEVYPGATLRTMGLASYKSRPDEAVRLGIAACAAAGIKLDVDLRLVALACRYSSGTTKKPDYDVADAFVALCTAILHAENGCRPVLAPDPTWQERLVKEWEGAIWVPTITTSAPA
;
A
#
# COMPACT_ATOMS: atom_id res chain seq x y z
N MET A 1 11.96 -12.79 2.07
CA MET A 1 12.10 -11.33 1.92
C MET A 1 10.85 -10.63 2.44
N ILE A 2 10.95 -9.38 2.88
CA ILE A 2 9.83 -8.50 3.23
C ILE A 2 9.95 -7.25 2.35
N VAL A 3 8.82 -6.74 1.86
CA VAL A 3 8.79 -5.63 0.89
C VAL A 3 7.87 -4.53 1.39
N GLY A 4 8.32 -3.28 1.30
CA GLY A 4 7.48 -2.09 1.43
C GLY A 4 7.37 -1.37 0.09
N VAL A 5 6.17 -0.90 -0.24
CA VAL A 5 5.87 -0.28 -1.53
C VAL A 5 5.11 1.02 -1.33
N ASP A 6 5.67 2.12 -1.83
CA ASP A 6 4.87 3.31 -2.16
C ASP A 6 4.33 3.17 -3.58
N PHE A 7 3.04 3.44 -3.79
CA PHE A 7 2.32 3.01 -4.98
C PHE A 7 1.55 4.15 -5.67
N GLY A 8 2.12 4.71 -6.72
CA GLY A 8 1.40 5.60 -7.65
C GLY A 8 0.74 4.87 -8.82
N ALA A 9 -0.28 5.48 -9.42
CA ALA A 9 -0.99 4.92 -10.58
C ALA A 9 -1.09 5.83 -11.82
N PRO A 10 0.03 6.42 -12.30
CA PRO A 10 0.01 7.11 -13.60
C PRO A 10 -0.19 6.11 -14.76
N GLN A 11 -0.67 6.60 -15.89
CA GLN A 11 -1.06 5.75 -17.03
C GLN A 11 0.12 5.06 -17.71
N ARG A 12 1.27 5.72 -17.84
CA ARG A 12 2.41 5.23 -18.63
C ARG A 12 3.44 4.54 -17.75
N THR A 13 4.06 3.48 -18.27
CA THR A 13 5.12 2.73 -17.57
C THR A 13 6.23 3.63 -17.02
N ARG A 14 6.71 4.58 -17.84
CA ARG A 14 7.79 5.50 -17.42
C ARG A 14 7.41 6.31 -16.19
N ASP A 15 6.18 6.80 -16.13
CA ASP A 15 5.70 7.58 -14.98
C ASP A 15 5.41 6.69 -13.78
N GLN A 16 4.94 5.44 -14.00
CA GLN A 16 4.74 4.47 -12.93
C GLN A 16 6.06 4.19 -12.22
N ARG A 17 7.14 3.97 -12.98
CA ARG A 17 8.47 3.75 -12.41
C ARG A 17 9.02 4.96 -11.63
N ARG A 18 8.43 6.14 -11.76
CA ARG A 18 8.74 7.29 -10.88
C ARG A 18 8.00 7.25 -9.55
N LYS A 19 6.87 6.56 -9.47
CA LYS A 19 5.92 6.62 -8.35
C LYS A 19 5.62 5.29 -7.67
N ILE A 20 6.04 4.17 -8.26
CA ILE A 20 5.92 2.85 -7.64
C ILE A 20 7.33 2.46 -7.20
N ILE A 21 7.62 2.69 -5.93
CA ILE A 21 8.92 2.42 -5.33
C ILE A 21 8.77 1.23 -4.40
N ALA A 22 9.62 0.22 -4.57
CA ALA A 22 9.69 -0.93 -3.67
C ALA A 22 11.05 -0.97 -2.97
N VAL A 23 11.04 -1.11 -1.64
CA VAL A 23 12.23 -1.32 -0.81
C VAL A 23 12.12 -2.69 -0.14
N VAL A 24 13.21 -3.44 -0.13
CA VAL A 24 13.21 -4.84 0.29
C VAL A 24 14.18 -5.07 1.44
N ALA A 25 13.76 -5.91 2.39
CA ALA A 25 14.59 -6.47 3.44
C ALA A 25 14.71 -8.00 3.33
N HIS A 26 15.90 -8.50 3.64
CA HIS A 26 16.20 -9.93 3.73
C HIS A 26 16.50 -10.30 5.18
N SER A 27 15.95 -11.42 5.67
CA SER A 27 16.29 -11.90 7.01
C SER A 27 17.74 -12.38 7.02
N THR A 28 18.49 -11.96 8.02
CA THR A 28 19.88 -12.39 8.28
C THR A 28 19.99 -13.26 9.54
N GLY A 29 18.87 -13.49 10.21
CA GLY A 29 18.78 -14.27 11.45
C GLY A 29 17.48 -13.98 12.20
N TRP A 30 17.40 -14.49 13.42
CA TRP A 30 16.28 -14.23 14.33
C TRP A 30 16.15 -12.72 14.62
N HIS A 31 14.95 -12.16 14.41
CA HIS A 31 14.65 -10.73 14.50
C HIS A 31 15.70 -9.80 13.87
N SER A 32 16.34 -10.24 12.77
CA SER A 32 17.44 -9.51 12.14
C SER A 32 17.24 -9.45 10.64
N TYR A 33 17.32 -8.23 10.09
CA TYR A 33 17.09 -7.95 8.69
C TYR A 33 18.18 -7.06 8.10
N ARG A 34 18.50 -7.28 6.84
CA ARG A 34 19.37 -6.42 6.03
C ARG A 34 18.58 -5.76 4.91
N ILE A 35 18.77 -4.46 4.76
CA ILE A 35 18.26 -3.62 3.67
C ILE A 35 19.50 -3.12 2.91
N ASP A 36 19.98 -3.93 1.96
CA ASP A 36 21.15 -3.60 1.15
C ASP A 36 20.77 -3.23 -0.28
N ALA A 37 21.72 -2.66 -1.03
CA ALA A 37 21.51 -2.25 -2.42
C ALA A 37 21.68 -3.40 -3.44
N THR A 38 21.23 -4.61 -3.11
CA THR A 38 21.27 -5.77 -4.01
C THR A 38 19.86 -6.25 -4.37
N GLY A 39 19.76 -7.24 -5.26
CA GLY A 39 18.47 -7.82 -5.66
C GLY A 39 17.49 -6.77 -6.18
N MET A 40 16.27 -6.75 -5.63
CA MET A 40 15.24 -5.76 -6.00
C MET A 40 15.67 -4.32 -5.71
N ASN A 41 16.46 -4.08 -4.66
CA ASN A 41 16.93 -2.74 -4.29
C ASN A 41 18.02 -2.21 -5.23
N ALA A 42 18.70 -3.07 -6.01
CA ALA A 42 19.71 -2.62 -6.99
C ALA A 42 19.12 -1.60 -7.98
N ARG A 43 17.83 -1.77 -8.34
CA ARG A 43 17.11 -0.85 -9.23
C ARG A 43 17.01 0.57 -8.67
N LEU A 44 16.95 0.71 -7.34
CA LEU A 44 16.84 2.01 -6.67
C LEU A 44 18.07 2.90 -6.86
N LEU A 45 19.25 2.30 -7.03
CA LEU A 45 20.51 3.02 -7.21
C LEU A 45 21.00 3.08 -8.67
N ALA A 46 20.51 2.18 -9.53
CA ALA A 46 20.96 2.08 -10.92
C ALA A 46 19.92 2.54 -11.96
N GLY A 47 18.64 2.67 -11.59
CA GLY A 47 17.55 2.96 -12.52
C GLY A 47 17.22 4.45 -12.64
N GLU A 48 16.99 4.92 -13.87
CA GLU A 48 16.36 6.20 -14.16
C GLU A 48 15.11 6.01 -15.02
N PRO A 49 13.90 6.02 -14.44
CA PRO A 49 13.56 6.17 -13.01
C PRO A 49 13.77 4.89 -12.16
N PRO A 50 13.91 5.00 -10.82
CA PRO A 50 14.38 3.92 -9.94
C PRO A 50 13.32 2.87 -9.56
N GLY A 51 12.05 3.13 -9.85
CA GLY A 51 10.92 2.29 -9.46
C GLY A 51 10.47 1.30 -10.52
N TRP A 52 9.23 0.86 -10.37
CA TRP A 52 8.62 -0.25 -11.10
C TRP A 52 7.39 0.21 -11.89
N SER A 53 7.04 -0.47 -12.97
CA SER A 53 5.65 -0.48 -13.41
C SER A 53 4.83 -1.45 -12.55
N ALA A 54 3.51 -1.29 -12.51
CA ALA A 54 2.66 -2.22 -11.78
C ALA A 54 2.80 -3.66 -12.33
N LYS A 55 2.98 -3.80 -13.65
CA LYS A 55 3.25 -5.10 -14.29
C LYS A 55 4.58 -5.69 -13.84
N GLU A 56 5.66 -4.91 -13.90
CA GLU A 56 6.99 -5.38 -13.49
C GLU A 56 7.01 -5.80 -12.02
N LEU A 57 6.36 -5.03 -11.14
CA LEU A 57 6.29 -5.34 -9.72
C LEU A 57 5.50 -6.63 -9.44
N VAL A 58 4.37 -6.85 -10.12
CA VAL A 58 3.61 -8.10 -10.00
C VAL A 58 4.43 -9.29 -10.47
N ASP A 59 5.03 -9.19 -11.65
CA ASP A 59 5.81 -10.28 -12.23
C ASP A 59 6.98 -10.65 -11.29
N GLU A 60 7.63 -9.66 -10.70
CA GLU A 60 8.69 -9.82 -9.71
C GLU A 60 8.20 -10.50 -8.42
N LEU A 61 7.10 -10.03 -7.84
CA LEU A 61 6.53 -10.60 -6.61
C LEU A 61 5.96 -12.00 -6.82
N VAL A 62 5.57 -12.37 -8.04
CA VAL A 62 5.14 -13.74 -8.38
C VAL A 62 6.34 -14.66 -8.58
N ALA A 63 7.39 -14.18 -9.26
CA ALA A 63 8.60 -14.95 -9.49
C ALA A 63 9.39 -15.19 -8.19
N ARG A 64 9.40 -14.21 -7.29
CA ARG A 64 10.12 -14.25 -6.00
C ARG A 64 9.18 -13.85 -4.87
N PRO A 65 8.40 -14.79 -4.32
CA PRO A 65 7.41 -14.44 -3.31
C PRO A 65 7.99 -13.86 -2.02
N ALA A 66 7.41 -12.76 -1.54
CA ALA A 66 7.72 -12.19 -0.24
C ALA A 66 6.91 -12.86 0.87
N ARG A 67 7.46 -12.84 2.10
CA ARG A 67 6.72 -13.25 3.30
C ARG A 67 5.61 -12.24 3.61
N VAL A 68 5.93 -10.95 3.57
CA VAL A 68 4.97 -9.84 3.73
C VAL A 68 5.29 -8.75 2.71
N VAL A 69 4.27 -8.20 2.07
CA VAL A 69 4.34 -6.98 1.26
C VAL A 69 3.39 -5.93 1.83
N GLY A 70 3.94 -4.80 2.27
CA GLY A 70 3.16 -3.63 2.66
C GLY A 70 3.04 -2.64 1.51
N PHE A 71 1.81 -2.26 1.15
CA PHE A 71 1.55 -1.29 0.09
C PHE A 71 0.87 -0.02 0.62
N ASP A 72 1.32 1.14 0.17
CA ASP A 72 0.67 2.45 0.37
C ASP A 72 -0.35 2.75 -0.73
N PHE A 73 -1.50 2.08 -0.67
CA PHE A 73 -2.71 2.48 -1.39
C PHE A 73 -3.96 1.85 -0.75
N PRO A 74 -5.16 2.41 -0.95
CA PRO A 74 -6.39 1.80 -0.44
C PRO A 74 -6.71 0.46 -1.13
N PHE A 75 -6.79 -0.63 -0.37
CA PHE A 75 -7.06 -1.96 -0.95
C PHE A 75 -8.51 -2.16 -1.36
N CYS A 76 -9.42 -1.39 -0.78
CA CYS A 76 -10.83 -1.61 -0.91
C CYS A 76 -11.61 -0.30 -0.91
N VAL A 77 -12.91 -0.39 -1.22
CA VAL A 77 -13.89 0.70 -1.15
C VAL A 77 -14.84 0.49 0.06
N PRO A 78 -15.79 1.38 0.35
CA PRO A 78 -16.83 1.08 1.34
C PRO A 78 -17.74 -0.09 0.93
N HIS A 79 -18.16 -0.92 1.89
CA HIS A 79 -19.12 -2.03 1.68
C HIS A 79 -20.45 -1.52 1.15
N ALA A 80 -20.86 -0.32 1.57
CA ALA A 80 -22.08 0.32 1.06
C ALA A 80 -22.04 0.47 -0.47
N LEU A 81 -20.87 0.80 -1.04
CA LEU A 81 -20.70 0.87 -2.50
C LEU A 81 -20.72 -0.52 -3.13
N LEU A 82 -20.11 -1.53 -2.50
CA LEU A 82 -20.16 -2.90 -3.01
C LEU A 82 -21.57 -3.48 -3.10
N ARG A 83 -22.48 -3.02 -2.24
CA ARG A 83 -23.89 -3.42 -2.18
C ARG A 83 -24.80 -2.52 -3.03
N ASP A 84 -24.27 -1.48 -3.66
CA ASP A 84 -25.01 -0.56 -4.51
C ASP A 84 -25.03 -1.07 -5.96
N PRO A 85 -26.20 -1.48 -6.52
CA PRO A 85 -26.30 -1.91 -7.91
C PRO A 85 -25.94 -0.80 -8.90
N LYS A 86 -26.25 0.47 -8.58
CA LYS A 86 -25.91 1.61 -9.45
C LYS A 86 -24.40 1.75 -9.55
N PHE A 87 -23.68 1.64 -8.44
CA PHE A 87 -22.22 1.66 -8.43
C PHE A 87 -21.63 0.66 -9.42
N ALA A 88 -22.14 -0.57 -9.43
CA ALA A 88 -21.66 -1.61 -10.33
C ALA A 88 -22.10 -1.36 -11.79
N SER A 89 -23.36 -1.01 -12.02
CA SER A 89 -23.90 -0.77 -13.36
C SER A 89 -23.27 0.45 -14.03
N ASP A 90 -22.85 1.47 -13.26
CA ASP A 90 -22.17 2.66 -13.77
C ASP A 90 -20.93 2.31 -14.60
N ILE A 91 -20.29 1.15 -14.35
CA ILE A 91 -19.12 0.66 -15.10
C ILE A 91 -19.41 -0.62 -15.89
N GLY A 92 -20.68 -0.86 -16.20
CA GLY A 92 -21.13 -1.95 -17.08
C GLY A 92 -21.13 -3.34 -16.45
N TYR A 93 -21.18 -3.46 -15.12
CA TYR A 93 -21.37 -4.76 -14.46
C TYR A 93 -22.86 -5.12 -14.44
N GLU A 94 -23.21 -6.25 -15.05
CA GLU A 94 -24.62 -6.64 -15.34
C GLU A 94 -25.23 -7.58 -14.29
N HIS A 95 -24.46 -8.07 -13.33
CA HIS A 95 -24.91 -9.07 -12.35
C HIS A 95 -25.44 -8.44 -11.04
N GLY A 96 -26.03 -7.24 -11.11
CA GLY A 96 -26.51 -6.49 -9.95
C GLY A 96 -25.38 -5.78 -9.20
N ALA A 97 -25.40 -5.79 -7.87
CA ALA A 97 -24.30 -5.27 -7.07
C ALA A 97 -23.09 -6.23 -7.07
N PHE A 98 -21.89 -5.73 -6.75
CA PHE A 98 -20.72 -6.62 -6.61
C PHE A 98 -20.90 -7.62 -5.46
N LEU A 99 -21.56 -7.22 -4.37
CA LEU A 99 -21.81 -8.00 -3.14
C LEU A 99 -20.55 -8.38 -2.33
N GLY A 100 -19.34 -8.27 -2.90
CA GLY A 100 -18.12 -8.59 -2.19
C GLY A 100 -16.84 -8.21 -2.93
N TRP A 101 -15.71 -8.36 -2.24
CA TRP A 101 -14.40 -7.95 -2.74
C TRP A 101 -13.92 -8.75 -3.95
N ARG A 102 -14.29 -10.03 -4.03
CA ARG A 102 -13.82 -10.93 -5.10
C ARG A 102 -14.36 -10.52 -6.47
N SER A 103 -15.66 -10.32 -6.58
CA SER A 103 -16.34 -9.90 -7.81
C SER A 103 -15.90 -8.50 -8.24
N PHE A 104 -15.79 -7.57 -7.28
CA PHE A 104 -15.25 -6.24 -7.53
C PHE A 104 -13.84 -6.30 -8.11
N ASN A 105 -12.89 -6.93 -7.43
CA ASN A 105 -11.49 -7.01 -7.86
C ASN A 105 -11.34 -7.70 -9.22
N TRP A 106 -12.04 -8.81 -9.41
CA TRP A 106 -12.03 -9.54 -10.67
C TRP A 106 -12.53 -8.65 -11.82
N TRP A 107 -13.62 -7.91 -11.61
CA TRP A 107 -14.14 -6.99 -12.62
C TRP A 107 -13.17 -5.84 -12.93
N ILE A 108 -12.60 -5.21 -11.89
CA ILE A 108 -11.59 -4.15 -12.07
C ILE A 108 -10.40 -4.70 -12.88
N ALA A 109 -9.87 -5.88 -12.53
CA ALA A 109 -8.70 -6.47 -13.20
C ALA A 109 -8.97 -6.84 -14.67
N GLN A 110 -10.21 -7.19 -15.02
CA GLN A 110 -10.61 -7.43 -16.42
C GLN A 110 -10.70 -6.14 -17.23
N ARG A 111 -11.20 -5.06 -16.62
CA ARG A 111 -11.40 -3.77 -17.28
C ARG A 111 -10.17 -2.84 -17.22
N LEU A 112 -9.19 -3.18 -16.37
CA LEU A 112 -7.91 -2.49 -16.25
C LEU A 112 -6.75 -3.49 -16.38
N PRO A 113 -6.52 -4.07 -17.58
CA PRO A 113 -5.35 -4.90 -17.79
C PRO A 113 -4.05 -4.10 -17.58
N LEU A 114 -3.00 -4.75 -17.10
CA LEU A 114 -1.70 -4.11 -16.85
C LEU A 114 -0.91 -3.89 -18.16
N THR A 115 -1.42 -3.01 -19.01
CA THR A 115 -0.86 -2.59 -20.31
C THR A 115 -0.11 -1.26 -20.21
N ASP A 116 0.55 -0.85 -21.30
CA ASP A 116 1.14 0.49 -21.44
C ASP A 116 0.62 1.16 -22.73
N PRO A 117 -0.17 2.25 -22.63
CA PRO A 117 -0.66 2.87 -21.39
C PRO A 117 -1.78 2.04 -20.73
N LEU A 118 -2.07 2.34 -19.46
CA LEU A 118 -3.28 1.92 -18.77
C LEU A 118 -4.51 2.68 -19.29
N ASP A 119 -5.63 1.98 -19.46
CA ASP A 119 -6.91 2.58 -19.85
C ASP A 119 -7.89 2.65 -18.66
N PHE A 120 -8.12 3.87 -18.15
CA PHE A 120 -9.09 4.13 -17.09
C PHE A 120 -10.48 4.54 -17.63
N THR A 121 -10.67 4.57 -18.95
CA THR A 121 -11.93 4.98 -19.59
C THR A 121 -13.14 4.19 -19.10
N PRO A 122 -13.06 2.85 -18.87
CA PRO A 122 -14.20 2.09 -18.33
C PRO A 122 -14.73 2.59 -16.98
N PHE A 123 -13.91 3.31 -16.22
CA PHE A 123 -14.27 3.83 -14.89
C PHE A 123 -14.58 5.34 -14.91
N ALA A 124 -14.68 5.96 -16.09
CA ALA A 124 -15.01 7.38 -16.22
C ALA A 124 -16.33 7.78 -15.52
N PRO A 125 -17.39 6.96 -15.52
CA PRO A 125 -18.66 7.30 -14.84
C PRO A 125 -18.48 7.56 -13.33
N TRP A 126 -17.55 6.88 -12.66
CA TRP A 126 -17.26 7.12 -11.25
C TRP A 126 -16.51 8.43 -10.96
N ARG A 127 -16.09 9.16 -11.99
CA ARG A 127 -15.46 10.48 -11.86
C ARG A 127 -16.43 11.63 -12.13
N ASP A 128 -17.70 11.32 -12.40
CA ASP A 128 -18.72 12.36 -12.56
C ASP A 128 -18.81 13.22 -11.28
N ARG A 129 -18.85 14.53 -11.48
CA ARG A 129 -19.01 15.49 -10.39
C ARG A 129 -20.31 15.26 -9.63
N ALA A 130 -21.39 14.87 -10.31
CA ALA A 130 -22.68 14.60 -9.69
C ALA A 130 -22.62 13.41 -8.72
N GLU A 131 -21.74 12.45 -8.98
CA GLU A 131 -21.61 11.22 -8.19
C GLU A 131 -20.67 11.38 -6.98
N ARG A 132 -19.91 12.48 -6.88
CA ARG A 132 -18.89 12.66 -5.83
C ARG A 132 -19.43 12.52 -4.40
N ALA A 133 -20.62 13.05 -4.12
CA ALA A 133 -21.20 12.96 -2.78
C ALA A 133 -21.45 11.50 -2.35
N ARG A 134 -21.76 10.64 -3.32
CA ARG A 134 -21.99 9.20 -3.11
C ARG A 134 -20.68 8.41 -3.13
N LEU A 135 -19.75 8.73 -4.04
CA LEU A 135 -18.56 7.91 -4.30
C LEU A 135 -17.35 8.27 -3.45
N TRP A 136 -17.24 9.52 -2.99
CA TRP A 136 -16.14 9.96 -2.13
C TRP A 136 -16.40 9.67 -0.65
N THR A 137 -16.88 8.47 -0.37
CA THR A 137 -17.11 7.99 0.99
C THR A 137 -15.83 7.36 1.54
N LYS A 138 -15.49 7.70 2.78
CA LYS A 138 -14.39 7.10 3.52
C LYS A 138 -14.81 5.75 4.11
N ARG A 139 -13.89 4.79 4.14
CA ARG A 139 -14.04 3.57 4.94
C ARG A 139 -13.89 3.91 6.43
N ALA A 140 -14.36 3.04 7.31
CA ALA A 140 -14.08 3.16 8.75
C ALA A 140 -12.56 3.25 9.02
N THR A 141 -11.75 2.46 8.31
CA THR A 141 -10.28 2.49 8.45
C THR A 141 -9.68 3.81 7.95
N ASP A 142 -10.24 4.43 6.92
CA ASP A 142 -9.78 5.73 6.42
C ASP A 142 -10.07 6.84 7.42
N ILE A 143 -11.23 6.79 8.09
CA ILE A 143 -11.58 7.76 9.13
C ILE A 143 -10.58 7.66 10.28
N ALA A 144 -10.36 6.45 10.81
CA ALA A 144 -9.43 6.20 11.91
C ALA A 144 -7.98 6.52 11.55
N ALA A 145 -7.56 6.20 10.32
CA ALA A 145 -6.22 6.47 9.81
C ALA A 145 -6.08 7.88 9.21
N GLY A 146 -7.08 8.77 9.27
CA GLY A 146 -7.01 10.09 8.64
C GLY A 146 -6.75 10.05 7.11
N GLY A 147 -7.10 8.94 6.46
CA GLY A 147 -6.99 8.70 5.02
C GLY A 147 -8.01 9.47 4.19
N GLN A 148 -7.81 9.45 2.88
CA GLN A 148 -8.77 9.98 1.91
C GLN A 148 -9.74 8.89 1.43
N PRO A 149 -10.91 9.27 0.89
CA PRO A 149 -11.80 8.32 0.23
C PRO A 149 -11.08 7.55 -0.90
N PRO A 150 -11.23 6.22 -1.00
CA PRO A 150 -10.55 5.39 -2.00
C PRO A 150 -10.84 5.81 -3.45
N LEU A 151 -12.04 6.34 -3.72
CA LEU A 151 -12.47 6.76 -5.06
C LEU A 151 -12.39 8.28 -5.26
N LYS A 152 -11.63 9.00 -4.44
CA LYS A 152 -11.44 10.44 -4.62
C LYS A 152 -10.68 10.72 -5.93
N ASP A 153 -11.32 11.43 -6.87
CA ASP A 153 -10.78 11.69 -8.22
C ASP A 153 -10.08 13.06 -8.36
N LYS A 154 -9.94 13.83 -7.27
CA LYS A 154 -9.28 15.15 -7.29
C LYS A 154 -8.24 15.32 -6.20
N PHE A 155 -7.27 16.20 -6.48
CA PHE A 155 -6.20 16.67 -5.59
C PHE A 155 -5.21 15.59 -5.12
N GLN A 156 -5.58 14.31 -5.21
CA GLN A 156 -4.74 13.13 -5.08
C GLN A 156 -5.25 12.07 -6.07
N ALA A 157 -4.35 11.25 -6.63
CA ALA A 157 -4.70 10.20 -7.60
C ALA A 157 -5.23 8.93 -6.93
N THR A 158 -5.88 9.06 -5.76
CA THR A 158 -6.36 7.94 -4.94
C THR A 158 -7.29 7.04 -5.75
N PHE A 159 -8.17 7.63 -6.57
CA PHE A 159 -9.00 6.87 -7.51
C PHE A 159 -8.19 5.91 -8.39
N GLN A 160 -7.15 6.40 -9.07
CA GLN A 160 -6.32 5.57 -9.95
C GLN A 160 -5.50 4.54 -9.15
N MET A 161 -4.97 4.94 -7.99
CA MET A 161 -4.22 4.05 -7.09
C MET A 161 -5.08 2.88 -6.63
N THR A 162 -6.32 3.15 -6.20
CA THR A 162 -7.27 2.11 -5.80
C THR A 162 -7.56 1.16 -6.96
N LEU A 163 -7.86 1.66 -8.16
CA LEU A 163 -8.18 0.80 -9.31
C LEU A 163 -6.98 -0.03 -9.78
N LEU A 164 -5.83 0.60 -10.02
CA LEU A 164 -4.62 -0.10 -10.45
C LEU A 164 -4.12 -1.07 -9.37
N GLY A 165 -4.20 -0.66 -8.11
CA GLY A 165 -3.90 -1.49 -6.96
C GLY A 165 -4.79 -2.74 -6.91
N ASN A 166 -6.10 -2.61 -7.12
CA ASN A 166 -7.02 -3.77 -7.17
C ASN A 166 -6.70 -4.70 -8.36
N ALA A 167 -6.33 -4.16 -9.54
CA ALA A 167 -5.87 -4.98 -10.66
C ALA A 167 -4.57 -5.77 -10.34
N LEU A 168 -3.64 -5.13 -9.63
CA LEU A 168 -2.41 -5.74 -9.12
C LEU A 168 -2.72 -6.83 -8.07
N LEU A 169 -3.54 -6.51 -7.07
CA LEU A 169 -3.93 -7.43 -5.99
C LEU A 169 -4.67 -8.66 -6.54
N SER A 170 -5.51 -8.48 -7.55
CA SER A 170 -6.19 -9.61 -8.22
C SER A 170 -5.21 -10.60 -8.84
N LYS A 171 -4.08 -10.13 -9.40
CA LYS A 171 -3.03 -11.01 -9.96
C LYS A 171 -2.23 -11.71 -8.86
N LEU A 172 -1.85 -11.00 -7.79
CA LEU A 172 -1.16 -11.60 -6.64
C LEU A 172 -2.04 -12.64 -5.92
N TRP A 173 -3.34 -12.40 -5.83
CA TRP A 173 -4.29 -13.36 -5.28
C TRP A 173 -4.42 -14.60 -6.19
N ALA A 174 -4.50 -14.40 -7.51
CA ALA A 174 -4.59 -15.47 -8.49
C ALA A 174 -3.31 -16.31 -8.61
N SER A 175 -2.15 -15.82 -8.15
CA SER A 175 -0.92 -16.62 -8.12
C SER A 175 -0.92 -17.71 -7.04
N HIS A 176 -1.87 -17.66 -6.09
CA HIS A 176 -1.95 -18.57 -4.94
C HIS A 176 -0.70 -18.61 -4.06
N GLN A 177 0.11 -17.54 -4.09
CA GLN A 177 1.27 -17.38 -3.21
C GLN A 177 0.96 -16.49 -2.01
N TYR A 178 -0.09 -15.67 -2.11
CA TYR A 178 -0.39 -14.60 -1.16
C TYR A 178 -1.81 -14.67 -0.58
N ARG A 179 -1.92 -14.34 0.70
CA ARG A 179 -3.16 -13.93 1.36
C ARG A 179 -3.27 -12.40 1.28
N VAL A 180 -4.31 -11.90 0.63
CA VAL A 180 -4.61 -10.46 0.55
C VAL A 180 -5.78 -10.20 1.49
N LEU A 181 -5.59 -9.38 2.53
CA LEU A 181 -6.70 -8.95 3.39
C LEU A 181 -7.32 -7.67 2.81
N PRO A 182 -8.66 -7.54 2.65
CA PRO A 182 -9.73 -8.41 3.17
C PRO A 182 -10.25 -9.48 2.17
N PHE A 183 -9.48 -9.89 1.16
CA PHE A 183 -9.99 -10.74 0.08
C PHE A 183 -10.16 -12.18 0.60
N PRO A 184 -11.40 -12.71 0.66
CA PRO A 184 -11.63 -14.04 1.21
C PRO A 184 -10.99 -15.13 0.32
N GLY A 185 -10.51 -16.20 0.96
CA GLY A 185 -10.08 -17.42 0.25
C GLY A 185 -8.67 -17.42 -0.31
N GLY A 186 -7.81 -16.45 0.04
CA GLY A 186 -6.38 -16.52 -0.27
C GLY A 186 -5.75 -17.81 0.29
N ARG A 187 -5.03 -18.54 -0.56
CA ARG A 187 -4.20 -19.70 -0.20
C ARG A 187 -2.78 -19.30 -0.54
N GLY A 188 -1.87 -19.26 0.44
CA GLY A 188 -0.52 -18.74 0.25
C GLY A 188 0.19 -18.49 1.57
N ALA A 189 1.51 -18.69 1.58
CA ALA A 189 2.36 -18.43 2.76
C ALA A 189 2.72 -16.94 2.89
N GLY A 190 2.68 -16.18 1.80
CA GLY A 190 2.89 -14.75 1.80
C GLY A 190 1.65 -13.97 2.23
N GLU A 191 1.85 -12.75 2.71
CA GLU A 191 0.78 -11.83 3.12
C GLU A 191 0.93 -10.48 2.41
N ILE A 192 -0.19 -9.90 2.02
CA ILE A 192 -0.26 -8.55 1.46
C ILE A 192 -1.10 -7.70 2.41
N ILE A 193 -0.51 -6.59 2.87
CA ILE A 193 -1.12 -5.70 3.85
C ILE A 193 -1.18 -4.26 3.34
N GLU A 194 -2.27 -3.58 3.72
CA GLU A 194 -2.42 -2.14 3.47
C GLU A 194 -1.68 -1.37 4.57
N VAL A 195 -0.82 -0.45 4.16
CA VAL A 195 -0.10 0.46 5.04
C VAL A 195 -0.46 1.89 4.66
N TYR A 196 -0.58 2.76 5.66
CA TYR A 196 -0.65 4.20 5.42
C TYR A 196 0.48 4.87 6.19
N PRO A 197 1.58 5.30 5.52
CA PRO A 197 2.75 5.90 6.17
C PRO A 197 2.37 7.06 7.08
N GLY A 198 1.41 7.91 6.67
CA GLY A 198 0.90 8.99 7.51
C GLY A 198 0.26 8.52 8.82
N ALA A 199 -0.47 7.40 8.84
CA ALA A 199 -0.99 6.84 10.09
C ALA A 199 0.11 6.17 10.91
N THR A 200 1.01 5.43 10.26
CA THR A 200 2.17 4.79 10.89
C THR A 200 3.04 5.81 11.63
N LEU A 201 3.36 6.94 10.99
CA LEU A 201 4.23 7.95 11.58
C LEU A 201 3.54 8.76 12.67
N ARG A 202 2.21 8.94 12.60
CA ARG A 202 1.44 9.57 13.68
C ARG A 202 1.44 8.75 14.96
N THR A 203 1.42 7.43 14.89
CA THR A 203 1.54 6.59 16.11
C THR A 203 2.93 6.71 16.75
N MET A 204 3.92 7.20 15.99
CA MET A 204 5.28 7.51 16.44
C MET A 204 5.50 9.00 16.75
N GLY A 205 4.43 9.80 16.79
CA GLY A 205 4.50 11.23 17.15
C GLY A 205 4.79 12.19 15.99
N LEU A 206 4.84 11.73 14.74
CA LEU A 206 5.10 12.58 13.58
C LEU A 206 3.84 12.84 12.74
N ALA A 207 3.19 13.99 12.95
CA ALA A 207 1.96 14.38 12.24
C ALA A 207 2.19 14.90 10.82
N SER A 208 3.25 15.69 10.60
CA SER A 208 3.55 16.35 9.32
C SER A 208 4.86 15.83 8.75
N TYR A 209 4.83 14.63 8.17
CA TYR A 209 6.04 13.94 7.72
C TYR A 209 6.48 14.27 6.29
N LYS A 210 5.58 14.79 5.44
CA LYS A 210 5.87 15.02 4.00
C LYS A 210 7.00 16.02 3.74
N SER A 211 7.41 16.80 4.74
CA SER A 211 8.58 17.71 4.68
C SER A 211 9.75 17.25 5.55
N ARG A 212 9.68 16.04 6.13
CA ARG A 212 10.65 15.49 7.10
C ARG A 212 10.95 14.01 6.78
N PRO A 213 11.38 13.68 5.53
CA PRO A 213 11.59 12.29 5.12
C PRO A 213 12.71 11.60 5.92
N ASP A 214 13.72 12.35 6.35
CA ASP A 214 14.80 11.90 7.23
C ASP A 214 14.28 11.42 8.59
N GLU A 215 13.37 12.18 9.19
CA GLU A 215 12.75 11.80 10.45
C GLU A 215 11.80 10.62 10.27
N ALA A 216 11.06 10.56 9.16
CA ALA A 216 10.20 9.42 8.85
C ALA A 216 10.99 8.11 8.79
N VAL A 217 12.14 8.10 8.07
CA VAL A 217 13.04 6.95 8.01
C VAL A 217 13.62 6.61 9.38
N ARG A 218 14.08 7.62 10.13
CA ARG A 218 14.63 7.44 11.49
C ARG A 218 13.60 6.80 12.43
N LEU A 219 12.35 7.27 12.40
CA LEU A 219 11.27 6.73 13.24
C LEU A 219 10.91 5.29 12.84
N GLY A 220 10.89 4.96 11.54
CA GLY A 220 10.68 3.58 11.08
C GLY A 220 11.75 2.62 11.60
N ILE A 221 13.03 3.01 11.53
CA ILE A 221 14.15 2.24 12.08
C ILE A 221 14.04 2.12 13.60
N ALA A 222 13.75 3.24 14.30
CA ALA A 222 13.62 3.26 15.74
C ALA A 222 12.45 2.37 16.24
N ALA A 223 11.33 2.33 15.51
CA ALA A 223 10.21 1.46 15.83
C ALA A 223 10.58 -0.03 15.72
N CYS A 224 11.34 -0.42 14.70
CA CYS A 224 11.87 -1.78 14.59
C CYS A 224 12.83 -2.09 15.75
N ALA A 225 13.75 -1.18 16.08
CA ALA A 225 14.67 -1.35 17.20
C ALA A 225 13.94 -1.48 18.55
N ALA A 226 12.89 -0.69 18.78
CA ALA A 226 12.06 -0.77 19.97
C ALA A 226 11.29 -2.10 20.08
N ALA A 227 11.02 -2.77 18.95
CA ALA A 227 10.45 -4.12 18.90
C ALA A 227 11.50 -5.23 19.08
N GLY A 228 12.77 -4.88 19.36
CA GLY A 228 13.87 -5.84 19.44
C GLY A 228 14.36 -6.33 18.07
N ILE A 229 14.01 -5.65 16.98
CA ILE A 229 14.37 -6.03 15.61
C ILE A 229 15.61 -5.26 15.19
N LYS A 230 16.66 -5.98 14.81
CA LYS A 230 17.91 -5.42 14.29
C LYS A 230 17.79 -5.16 12.79
N LEU A 231 18.01 -3.92 12.38
CA LEU A 231 18.11 -3.54 10.97
C LEU A 231 19.55 -3.15 10.62
N ASP A 232 20.13 -3.84 9.64
CA ASP A 232 21.37 -3.46 8.96
C ASP A 232 21.01 -2.77 7.64
N VAL A 233 21.14 -1.44 7.58
CA VAL A 233 20.62 -0.61 6.48
C VAL A 233 21.75 0.07 5.72
N ASP A 234 21.79 -0.13 4.40
CA ASP A 234 22.72 0.57 3.52
C ASP A 234 22.43 2.08 3.52
N LEU A 235 23.42 2.87 3.94
CA LEU A 235 23.30 4.33 4.05
C LEU A 235 22.98 5.02 2.72
N ARG A 236 23.30 4.41 1.58
CA ARG A 236 22.94 4.95 0.27
C ARG A 236 21.44 4.90 0.02
N LEU A 237 20.75 3.89 0.56
CA LEU A 237 19.30 3.76 0.50
C LEU A 237 18.62 4.73 1.47
N VAL A 238 19.18 4.94 2.67
CA VAL A 238 18.72 6.00 3.59
C VAL A 238 18.84 7.37 2.93
N ALA A 239 20.01 7.67 2.35
CA ALA A 239 20.22 8.91 1.63
C ALA A 239 19.29 9.05 0.41
N LEU A 240 18.88 7.94 -0.22
CA LEU A 240 17.92 7.97 -1.32
C LEU A 240 16.53 8.30 -0.82
N ALA A 241 16.10 7.67 0.28
CA ALA A 241 14.82 7.94 0.94
C ALA A 241 14.64 9.42 1.28
N CYS A 242 15.72 10.09 1.72
CA CYS A 242 15.67 11.50 2.07
C CYS A 242 15.67 12.47 0.87
N ARG A 243 16.13 12.04 -0.32
CA ARG A 243 16.37 12.93 -1.47
C ARG A 243 15.41 12.73 -2.64
N TYR A 244 14.98 11.49 -2.88
CA TYR A 244 14.16 11.18 -4.05
C TYR A 244 12.75 11.71 -3.84
N SER A 245 12.27 12.47 -4.81
CA SER A 245 10.87 12.88 -4.87
C SER A 245 10.35 12.84 -6.29
N SER A 246 9.25 12.13 -6.52
CA SER A 246 8.51 12.13 -7.79
C SER A 246 7.66 13.41 -7.97
N GLY A 247 7.43 14.14 -6.87
CA GLY A 247 6.74 15.41 -6.80
C GLY A 247 7.48 16.58 -7.44
N THR A 248 6.95 17.79 -7.24
CA THR A 248 7.56 19.03 -7.72
C THR A 248 8.37 19.69 -6.62
N THR A 249 9.31 20.59 -6.94
CA THR A 249 10.07 21.34 -5.92
C THR A 249 9.19 22.06 -4.90
N LYS A 250 7.99 22.53 -5.30
CA LYS A 250 7.04 23.23 -4.41
C LYS A 250 6.17 22.28 -3.58
N LYS A 251 6.03 21.03 -4.01
CA LYS A 251 5.23 19.98 -3.39
C LYS A 251 5.97 18.66 -3.59
N PRO A 252 7.05 18.42 -2.82
CA PRO A 252 7.79 17.19 -2.91
C PRO A 252 6.91 16.03 -2.46
N ASP A 253 7.17 14.85 -3.02
CA ASP A 253 6.51 13.60 -2.66
C ASP A 253 7.61 12.57 -2.53
N TYR A 254 8.01 12.26 -1.29
CA TYR A 254 9.21 11.46 -1.01
C TYR A 254 8.90 9.95 -1.07
N ASP A 255 8.69 9.45 -2.29
CA ASP A 255 8.15 8.09 -2.53
C ASP A 255 9.03 7.00 -1.90
N VAL A 256 10.35 7.19 -1.89
CA VAL A 256 11.28 6.23 -1.29
C VAL A 256 11.18 6.24 0.25
N ALA A 257 10.90 7.38 0.88
CA ALA A 257 10.64 7.43 2.32
C ALA A 257 9.30 6.75 2.67
N ASP A 258 8.26 6.95 1.86
CA ASP A 258 6.97 6.27 2.03
C ASP A 258 7.11 4.75 1.89
N ALA A 259 7.84 4.29 0.87
CA ALA A 259 8.15 2.87 0.67
C ALA A 259 8.99 2.28 1.83
N PHE A 260 9.93 3.07 2.38
CA PHE A 260 10.74 2.64 3.52
C PHE A 260 9.89 2.51 4.80
N VAL A 261 8.97 3.44 5.04
CA VAL A 261 8.03 3.37 6.17
C VAL A 261 7.10 2.16 5.98
N ALA A 262 6.59 1.93 4.77
CA ALA A 262 5.82 0.73 4.45
C ALA A 262 6.62 -0.57 4.70
N LEU A 263 7.92 -0.57 4.42
CA LEU A 263 8.80 -1.71 4.70
C LEU A 263 8.95 -1.95 6.20
N CYS A 264 9.23 -0.91 6.99
CA CYS A 264 9.32 -1.03 8.44
C CYS A 264 8.01 -1.55 9.05
N THR A 265 6.85 -1.07 8.57
CA THR A 265 5.55 -1.58 9.00
C THR A 265 5.36 -3.06 8.59
N ALA A 266 5.77 -3.46 7.40
CA ALA A 266 5.70 -4.85 6.96
C ALA A 266 6.63 -5.78 7.77
N ILE A 267 7.81 -5.30 8.17
CA ILE A 267 8.72 -6.02 9.08
C ILE A 267 8.07 -6.19 10.45
N LEU A 268 7.56 -5.11 11.03
CA LEU A 268 6.86 -5.14 12.30
C LEU A 268 5.65 -6.08 12.25
N HIS A 269 4.87 -6.06 11.17
CA HIS A 269 3.77 -7.00 10.95
C HIS A 269 4.25 -8.46 10.97
N ALA A 270 5.32 -8.78 10.24
CA ALA A 270 5.88 -10.12 10.20
C ALA A 270 6.39 -10.61 11.57
N GLU A 271 6.70 -9.69 12.48
CA GLU A 271 7.17 -9.93 13.84
C GLU A 271 6.08 -9.70 14.91
N ASN A 272 4.81 -9.60 14.51
CA ASN A 272 3.65 -9.34 15.39
C ASN A 272 3.71 -8.00 16.17
N GLY A 273 4.52 -7.05 15.70
CA GLY A 273 4.65 -5.69 16.21
C GLY A 273 3.66 -4.68 15.61
N CYS A 274 2.62 -5.15 14.91
CA CYS A 274 1.57 -4.31 14.33
C CYS A 274 0.17 -4.74 14.76
N ARG A 275 -0.75 -3.78 14.65
CA ARG A 275 -2.20 -3.96 14.75
C ARG A 275 -2.88 -3.11 13.69
N PRO A 276 -4.10 -3.41 13.27
CA PRO A 276 -4.87 -2.49 12.45
C PRO A 276 -5.29 -1.30 13.30
N VAL A 277 -5.48 -0.18 12.62
CA VAL A 277 -5.90 1.06 13.24
C VAL A 277 -7.23 0.92 14.00
N LEU A 278 -8.12 0.01 13.53
CA LEU A 278 -9.45 -0.24 14.10
C LEU A 278 -9.49 -1.35 15.18
N ALA A 279 -8.36 -1.96 15.58
CA ALA A 279 -8.34 -2.99 16.62
C ALA A 279 -9.05 -2.51 17.91
N PRO A 280 -10.18 -3.13 18.32
CA PRO A 280 -10.96 -2.67 19.46
C PRO A 280 -10.33 -3.04 20.82
N ASP A 281 -9.32 -3.92 20.85
CA ASP A 281 -8.57 -4.34 22.06
C ASP A 281 -7.28 -5.07 21.62
N PRO A 282 -6.18 -5.07 22.42
CA PRO A 282 -4.99 -5.91 22.17
C PRO A 282 -5.24 -7.42 22.00
N THR A 283 -6.40 -7.96 22.36
CA THR A 283 -6.80 -9.38 22.20
C THR A 283 -7.58 -9.69 20.91
N TRP A 284 -7.58 -8.76 19.96
CA TRP A 284 -8.29 -8.85 18.68
C TRP A 284 -7.99 -10.14 17.86
N GLN A 285 -9.03 -10.70 17.23
CA GLN A 285 -8.93 -11.89 16.36
C GLN A 285 -8.99 -11.51 14.88
N GLU A 286 -8.13 -12.10 14.05
CA GLU A 286 -8.11 -11.93 12.58
C GLU A 286 -9.48 -12.15 11.89
N ARG A 287 -10.37 -12.96 12.49
CA ARG A 287 -11.72 -13.20 11.94
C ARG A 287 -12.55 -11.91 11.83
N LEU A 288 -12.36 -10.94 12.72
CA LEU A 288 -13.10 -9.67 12.70
C LEU A 288 -12.66 -8.73 11.56
N VAL A 289 -11.42 -8.87 11.08
CA VAL A 289 -10.89 -8.07 9.95
C VAL A 289 -11.60 -8.37 8.64
N LYS A 290 -12.11 -9.59 8.47
CA LYS A 290 -12.87 -9.98 7.27
C LYS A 290 -14.20 -9.26 7.15
N GLU A 291 -14.74 -8.76 8.26
CA GLU A 291 -15.95 -7.96 8.30
C GLU A 291 -15.68 -6.46 8.12
N TRP A 292 -14.41 -6.05 8.18
CA TRP A 292 -14.04 -4.65 8.01
C TRP A 292 -13.89 -4.27 6.53
N GLU A 293 -14.11 -2.99 6.25
CA GLU A 293 -13.77 -2.35 4.98
C GLU A 293 -12.23 -2.19 4.89
N GLY A 294 -11.51 -3.31 4.84
CA GLY A 294 -10.03 -3.34 4.85
C GLY A 294 -9.42 -3.13 6.24
N ALA A 295 -8.07 -3.14 6.28
CA ALA A 295 -7.30 -2.95 7.50
C ALA A 295 -5.99 -2.22 7.19
N ILE A 296 -5.87 -0.99 7.69
CA ILE A 296 -4.60 -0.25 7.68
C ILE A 296 -3.80 -0.65 8.90
N TRP A 297 -2.62 -1.23 8.67
CA TRP A 297 -1.73 -1.69 9.74
C TRP A 297 -0.82 -0.56 10.24
N VAL A 298 -0.69 -0.49 11.56
CA VAL A 298 0.17 0.46 12.26
C VAL A 298 0.93 -0.25 13.38
N PRO A 299 2.11 0.24 13.77
CA PRO A 299 2.88 -0.32 14.88
C PRO A 299 2.13 -0.27 16.22
N THR A 300 2.35 -1.27 17.07
CA THR A 300 1.82 -1.31 18.44
C THR A 300 2.62 -0.42 19.39
N ILE A 301 3.88 -0.14 19.06
CA ILE A 301 4.79 0.64 19.89
C ILE A 301 4.48 2.13 19.70
N THR A 302 4.01 2.77 20.77
CA THR A 302 4.03 4.22 20.88
C THR A 302 5.43 4.62 21.31
N THR A 303 6.21 5.24 20.43
CA THR A 303 7.45 5.88 20.87
C THR A 303 7.06 7.04 21.78
N SER A 304 7.32 6.91 23.09
CA SER A 304 7.36 8.09 23.96
C SER A 304 8.38 9.04 23.35
N ALA A 305 7.97 10.29 23.09
CA ALA A 305 8.90 11.32 22.64
C ALA A 305 10.12 11.32 23.58
N PRO A 306 11.35 11.45 23.08
CA PRO A 306 12.49 11.64 23.97
C PRO A 306 12.22 12.92 24.79
N ALA A 307 12.31 12.77 26.11
CA ALA A 307 12.27 13.86 27.08
C ALA A 307 13.43 14.84 26.85
#